data_AF-A0A7C2PZW8-F1
#
_entry.id   AF-A0A7C2PZW8-F1
#
_cell.length_a   1.000
_cell.length_b   1.000
_cell.length_c   1.000
_cell.angle_alpha   90.00
_cell.angle_beta   90.00
_cell.angle_gamma   90.00
#
_symmetry.space_group_name_H-M   'P 1'
#
loop_
_entity.id
_entity.type
_entity.pdbx_description
1 polymer ?
#
loop_
_entity_poly.entity_id
_entity_poly.type
_entity_poly.pdbx_seq_one_letter_code
_entity_poly.pdbx_strand_id
1 'polypeptide(L)'
;MSQVEIRSRLLEEAAEFREEYEARLEPLELLRPEEPLVYISVGGGELGDLVVTAAKRELGGARGGIKTVTFDRYEGFPAQDAADASEVINMLDGDQLEKAIKKYVPNPNKPHAIYLEIERCDTMRVFKLGVEQGYKVVSTPYGPLIGMDRLTTRMFFDKIGIPTVEWSFATSGEELKRAAKDLGLPLIIKPIMTSSGHGATIARSWDDVEKAYEHSLKHARGRGDIVILEKFLTELKERGTEITQLVLRHFDENGKIVTTLLPPIEHKRPAATYHESWLPATIPSSVVEKCQEYARRVAEYIGGLGIFAVEQFVIGDRVYNSEFANRPHDTGMVTRWALERDEGALHLLASIGLPLAEDVKNLKIKGEYCVAHVILAPEELPEEEIRVKGWKASEVNAYIRRKKYRGMVWYFGKPTAYPERRMGLAVAYHEDLESARRIAGDIAHFAEKSIIYEV
;
A
#
# COMPACT_ATOMS: atom_id res chain seq x y z
N MET A 1 8.23 -28.72 -11.57
CA MET A 1 9.05 -27.77 -10.80
C MET A 1 8.43 -27.60 -9.44
N SER A 2 9.23 -27.58 -8.37
CA SER A 2 8.76 -27.26 -7.03
C SER A 2 8.28 -25.81 -6.93
N GLN A 3 7.49 -25.48 -5.90
CA GLN A 3 7.03 -24.10 -5.66
C GLN A 3 8.19 -23.12 -5.44
N VAL A 4 9.31 -23.62 -4.91
CA VAL A 4 10.57 -22.89 -4.72
C VAL A 4 11.23 -22.64 -6.07
N GLU A 5 11.39 -23.65 -6.93
CA GLU A 5 12.02 -23.50 -8.25
C GLU A 5 11.29 -22.47 -9.12
N ILE A 6 9.95 -22.50 -9.12
CA ILE A 6 9.13 -21.55 -9.89
C ILE A 6 9.39 -20.11 -9.43
N ARG A 7 9.40 -19.87 -8.11
CA ARG A 7 9.59 -18.53 -7.53
C ARG A 7 11.03 -18.05 -7.67
N SER A 8 12.02 -18.92 -7.50
CA SER A 8 13.42 -18.58 -7.71
C SER A 8 13.67 -18.10 -9.14
N ARG A 9 13.12 -18.83 -10.13
CA ARG A 9 13.17 -18.42 -11.53
C ARG A 9 12.45 -17.09 -11.78
N LEU A 10 11.27 -16.90 -11.20
CA LEU A 10 10.53 -15.63 -11.31
C LEU A 10 11.37 -14.44 -10.80
N LEU A 11 12.11 -14.62 -9.70
CA LEU A 11 12.97 -13.58 -9.15
C LEU A 11 14.16 -13.25 -10.05
N GLU A 12 14.74 -14.26 -10.70
CA GLU A 12 15.82 -14.06 -11.69
C GLU A 12 15.31 -13.30 -12.91
N GLU A 13 14.17 -13.74 -13.47
CA GLU A 13 13.52 -13.06 -14.59
C GLU A 13 13.15 -11.61 -14.25
N ALA A 14 12.73 -11.32 -13.02
CA ALA A 14 12.43 -9.95 -12.58
C ALA A 14 13.68 -9.03 -12.64
N ALA A 15 14.84 -9.54 -12.23
CA ALA A 15 16.09 -8.76 -12.23
C ALA A 15 16.59 -8.49 -13.65
N GLU A 16 16.52 -9.48 -14.54
CA GLU A 16 16.85 -9.34 -15.96
C GLU A 16 15.88 -8.37 -16.65
N PHE A 17 14.56 -8.54 -16.42
CA PHE A 17 13.54 -7.69 -16.99
C PHE A 17 13.72 -6.23 -16.58
N ARG A 18 14.04 -5.95 -15.31
CA ARG A 18 14.31 -4.59 -14.82
C ARG A 18 15.37 -3.90 -15.68
N GLU A 19 16.50 -4.56 -15.95
CA GLU A 19 17.62 -3.93 -16.67
C GLU A 19 17.20 -3.51 -18.08
N GLU A 20 16.53 -4.40 -18.80
CA GLU A 20 15.99 -4.11 -20.13
C GLU A 20 14.86 -3.08 -20.10
N TYR A 21 14.02 -3.10 -19.06
CA TYR A 21 12.89 -2.20 -18.91
C TYR A 21 13.35 -0.78 -18.62
N GLU A 22 14.21 -0.58 -17.62
CA GLU A 22 14.74 0.73 -17.23
C GLU A 22 15.59 1.37 -18.32
N ALA A 23 16.34 0.58 -19.10
CA ALA A 23 17.10 1.08 -20.25
C ALA A 23 16.23 1.67 -21.37
N ARG A 24 14.93 1.33 -21.41
CA ARG A 24 13.95 1.85 -22.39
C ARG A 24 13.08 2.98 -21.84
N LEU A 25 13.23 3.33 -20.56
CA LEU A 25 12.49 4.45 -19.98
C LEU A 25 13.17 5.76 -20.35
N GLU A 26 12.36 6.76 -20.68
CA GLU A 26 12.81 8.10 -20.99
C GLU A 26 12.02 9.11 -20.13
N PRO A 27 12.64 10.23 -19.72
CA PRO A 27 11.93 11.31 -19.06
C PRO A 27 10.77 11.82 -19.92
N LEU A 28 9.67 12.14 -19.25
CA LEU A 28 8.51 12.75 -19.89
C LEU A 28 8.82 14.20 -20.27
N GLU A 29 8.89 14.49 -21.56
CA GLU A 29 9.17 15.84 -22.05
C GLU A 29 7.91 16.70 -22.22
N LEU A 30 6.78 16.08 -22.61
CA LEU A 30 5.58 16.82 -23.03
C LEU A 30 4.29 16.05 -22.76
N LEU A 31 3.33 16.74 -22.13
CA LEU A 31 1.94 16.31 -22.03
C LEU A 31 1.09 17.04 -23.08
N ARG A 32 0.22 16.29 -23.78
CA ARG A 32 -0.60 16.82 -24.87
C ARG A 32 -2.09 16.59 -24.58
N PRO A 33 -2.91 17.64 -24.43
CA PRO A 33 -4.35 17.47 -24.22
C PRO A 33 -5.07 16.73 -25.36
N GLU A 34 -4.57 16.83 -26.60
CA GLU A 34 -5.12 16.19 -27.79
C GLU A 34 -4.76 14.69 -27.87
N GLU A 35 -3.69 14.29 -27.18
CA GLU A 35 -3.23 12.91 -27.07
C GLU A 35 -2.81 12.66 -25.61
N PRO A 36 -3.79 12.63 -24.68
CA PRO A 36 -3.48 12.59 -23.26
C PRO A 36 -2.87 11.24 -22.89
N LEU A 37 -1.91 11.25 -21.98
CA LEU A 37 -1.44 10.06 -21.30
C LEU A 37 -2.60 9.46 -20.51
N VAL A 38 -2.88 8.18 -20.72
CA VAL A 38 -3.96 7.49 -20.02
C VAL A 38 -3.41 6.85 -18.74
N TYR A 39 -3.83 7.35 -17.58
CA TYR A 39 -3.46 6.81 -16.28
C TYR A 39 -4.61 5.96 -15.73
N ILE A 40 -4.43 4.65 -15.70
CA ILE A 40 -5.43 3.70 -15.20
C ILE A 40 -5.09 3.32 -13.76
N SER A 41 -6.01 3.56 -12.83
CA SER A 41 -5.99 2.98 -11.48
C SER A 41 -6.88 1.75 -11.44
N VAL A 42 -6.28 0.57 -11.20
CA VAL A 42 -7.01 -0.68 -10.92
C VAL A 42 -7.18 -0.77 -9.41
N GLY A 43 -8.40 -0.53 -8.95
CA GLY A 43 -8.72 -0.12 -7.59
C GLY A 43 -8.93 1.39 -7.53
N GLY A 44 -10.06 1.81 -6.97
CA GLY A 44 -10.48 3.20 -6.84
C GLY A 44 -10.75 3.59 -5.38
N GLY A 45 -10.09 2.94 -4.43
CA GLY A 45 -10.16 3.29 -3.02
C GLY A 45 -9.55 4.65 -2.70
N GLU A 46 -9.35 4.92 -1.41
CA GLU A 46 -8.76 6.17 -0.92
C GLU A 46 -7.32 6.42 -1.40
N LEU A 47 -6.54 5.37 -1.68
CA LEU A 47 -5.20 5.53 -2.26
C LEU A 47 -5.29 5.83 -3.75
N GLY A 48 -6.27 5.23 -4.44
CA GLY A 48 -6.61 5.58 -5.83
C GLY A 48 -7.03 7.04 -5.93
N ASP A 49 -7.88 7.52 -5.01
CA ASP A 49 -8.30 8.93 -4.93
C ASP A 49 -7.11 9.87 -4.70
N LEU A 50 -6.18 9.50 -3.81
CA LEU A 50 -4.97 10.28 -3.55
C LEU A 50 -4.13 10.48 -4.82
N VAL A 51 -3.96 9.43 -5.63
CA VAL A 51 -3.20 9.47 -6.90
C VAL A 51 -3.97 10.22 -8.00
N VAL A 52 -5.25 9.89 -8.19
CA VAL A 52 -6.08 10.44 -9.28
C VAL A 52 -6.30 11.95 -9.10
N THR A 53 -6.58 12.41 -7.88
CA THR A 53 -6.73 13.83 -7.61
C THR A 53 -5.44 14.62 -7.83
N ALA A 54 -4.27 14.01 -7.64
CA ALA A 54 -2.99 14.63 -7.94
C ALA A 54 -2.83 14.96 -9.43
N ALA A 55 -3.38 14.15 -10.35
CA ALA A 55 -3.32 14.45 -11.79
C ALA A 55 -4.00 15.77 -12.13
N LYS A 56 -5.11 16.09 -11.45
CA LYS A 56 -5.78 17.37 -11.62
C LYS A 56 -5.03 18.51 -10.93
N ARG A 57 -4.60 18.31 -9.69
CA ARG A 57 -3.94 19.32 -8.85
C ARG A 57 -2.58 19.76 -9.40
N GLU A 58 -1.77 18.79 -9.82
CA GLU A 58 -0.38 19.02 -10.21
C GLU A 58 -0.26 19.29 -11.71
N LEU A 59 -1.11 18.68 -12.54
CA LEU A 59 -0.93 18.64 -14.00
C LEU A 59 -2.18 19.05 -14.80
N GLY A 60 -3.23 19.57 -14.16
CA GLY A 60 -4.43 20.09 -14.84
C GLY A 60 -5.42 19.02 -15.36
N GLY A 61 -5.13 17.74 -15.16
CA GLY A 61 -5.97 16.60 -15.58
C GLY A 61 -6.02 16.44 -17.09
N ALA A 62 -7.16 15.98 -17.64
CA ALA A 62 -7.25 15.70 -19.09
C ALA A 62 -6.91 16.91 -19.97
N ARG A 63 -7.24 18.13 -19.51
CA ARG A 63 -6.92 19.39 -20.19
C ARG A 63 -5.45 19.78 -20.12
N GLY A 64 -4.68 19.21 -19.21
CA GLY A 64 -3.22 19.31 -19.17
C GLY A 64 -2.51 18.08 -19.75
N GLY A 65 -3.24 17.15 -20.35
CA GLY A 65 -2.67 15.99 -21.06
C GLY A 65 -2.58 14.70 -20.24
N ILE A 66 -3.26 14.58 -19.10
CA ILE A 66 -3.40 13.30 -18.37
C ILE A 66 -4.86 12.96 -18.19
N LYS A 67 -5.30 11.86 -18.83
CA LYS A 67 -6.64 11.32 -18.66
C LYS A 67 -6.61 10.21 -17.62
N THR A 68 -7.34 10.39 -16.54
CA THR A 68 -7.44 9.41 -15.45
C THR A 68 -8.63 8.47 -15.68
N VAL A 69 -8.42 7.19 -15.42
CA VAL A 69 -9.44 6.14 -15.51
C VAL A 69 -9.34 5.25 -14.29
N THR A 70 -10.47 4.94 -13.65
CA THR A 70 -10.48 4.16 -12.41
C THR A 70 -11.39 2.94 -12.52
N PHE A 71 -10.92 1.78 -12.06
CA PHE A 71 -11.71 0.56 -12.02
C PHE A 71 -11.96 0.14 -10.57
N ASP A 72 -13.17 -0.27 -10.24
CA ASP A 72 -13.48 -0.88 -8.94
C ASP A 72 -14.62 -1.91 -9.08
N ARG A 73 -14.98 -2.57 -7.99
CA ARG A 73 -16.01 -3.63 -7.94
C ARG A 73 -17.42 -3.13 -7.59
N TYR A 74 -17.57 -1.86 -7.25
CA TYR A 74 -18.83 -1.23 -6.83
C TYR A 74 -18.95 0.17 -7.44
N GLU A 75 -20.12 0.80 -7.35
CA GLU A 75 -20.34 2.21 -7.76
C GLU A 75 -20.17 3.16 -6.57
N GLY A 76 -19.77 4.40 -6.84
CA GLY A 76 -19.55 5.45 -5.84
C GLY A 76 -18.29 5.27 -5.01
N PHE A 77 -17.29 4.54 -5.52
CA PHE A 77 -15.99 4.40 -4.84
C PHE A 77 -15.21 5.73 -4.82
N PRO A 78 -14.31 5.96 -3.84
CA PRO A 78 -13.67 7.25 -3.61
C PRO A 78 -13.09 7.93 -4.87
N ALA A 79 -12.30 7.21 -5.67
CA ALA A 79 -11.64 7.78 -6.84
C ALA A 79 -12.58 8.02 -8.04
N GLN A 80 -13.83 7.53 -8.00
CA GLN A 80 -14.76 7.62 -9.13
C GLN A 80 -15.14 9.07 -9.45
N ASP A 81 -15.39 9.88 -8.41
CA ASP A 81 -15.84 11.26 -8.55
C ASP A 81 -14.75 12.19 -9.11
N ALA A 82 -13.48 11.81 -8.95
CA ALA A 82 -12.33 12.59 -9.40
C ALA A 82 -11.81 12.19 -10.79
N ALA A 83 -12.15 10.98 -11.26
CA ALA A 83 -11.62 10.43 -12.50
C ALA A 83 -12.34 10.96 -13.74
N ASP A 84 -11.64 11.01 -14.88
CA ASP A 84 -12.25 11.38 -16.17
C ASP A 84 -13.17 10.28 -16.73
N ALA A 85 -12.94 9.03 -16.32
CA ALA A 85 -13.79 7.88 -16.62
C ALA A 85 -13.65 6.79 -15.56
N SER A 86 -14.65 5.92 -15.46
CA SER A 86 -14.61 4.78 -14.53
C SER A 86 -15.27 3.53 -15.12
N GLU A 87 -14.90 2.35 -14.61
CA GLU A 87 -15.57 1.08 -14.88
C GLU A 87 -15.86 0.33 -13.57
N VAL A 88 -17.02 -0.32 -13.52
CA VAL A 88 -17.36 -1.25 -12.43
C VAL A 88 -17.26 -2.67 -12.96
N ILE A 89 -16.20 -3.39 -12.56
CA ILE A 89 -15.87 -4.72 -13.06
C ILE A 89 -15.43 -5.65 -11.93
N ASN A 90 -15.51 -6.96 -12.18
CA ASN A 90 -14.79 -7.91 -11.34
C ASN A 90 -13.31 -7.90 -11.72
N MET A 91 -12.48 -7.16 -10.97
CA MET A 91 -11.04 -7.07 -11.26
C MET A 91 -10.26 -8.39 -11.06
N LEU A 92 -10.86 -9.38 -10.40
CA LEU A 92 -10.29 -10.75 -10.30
C LEU A 92 -10.59 -11.60 -11.55
N ASP A 93 -11.50 -11.15 -12.42
CA ASP A 93 -11.74 -11.75 -13.72
C ASP A 93 -10.80 -11.11 -14.73
N GLY A 94 -9.73 -11.84 -15.10
CA GLY A 94 -8.72 -11.36 -16.03
C GLY A 94 -9.28 -10.97 -17.40
N ASP A 95 -10.35 -11.60 -17.89
CA ASP A 95 -10.93 -11.25 -19.19
C ASP A 95 -11.68 -9.91 -19.12
N GLN A 96 -12.41 -9.66 -18.03
CA GLN A 96 -13.03 -8.36 -17.80
C GLN A 96 -11.99 -7.26 -17.60
N LEU A 97 -10.94 -7.53 -16.81
CA LEU A 97 -9.86 -6.58 -16.54
C LEU A 97 -9.10 -6.21 -17.82
N GLU A 98 -8.69 -7.20 -18.62
CA GLU A 98 -8.00 -6.96 -19.89
C GLU A 98 -8.88 -6.17 -20.86
N LYS A 99 -10.18 -6.53 -20.97
CA LYS A 99 -11.12 -5.81 -21.83
C LYS A 99 -11.26 -4.35 -21.42
N ALA A 100 -11.33 -4.06 -20.12
CA ALA A 100 -11.42 -2.70 -19.60
C ALA A 100 -10.12 -1.92 -19.89
N ILE A 101 -8.95 -2.49 -19.64
CA ILE A 101 -7.66 -1.85 -19.96
C ILE A 101 -7.59 -1.51 -21.45
N LYS A 102 -7.88 -2.49 -22.34
CA LYS A 102 -7.84 -2.32 -23.80
C LYS A 102 -8.85 -1.32 -24.34
N LYS A 103 -9.98 -1.12 -23.65
CA LYS A 103 -10.96 -0.08 -24.02
C LYS A 103 -10.35 1.32 -23.95
N TYR A 104 -9.53 1.60 -22.94
CA TYR A 104 -8.92 2.92 -22.73
C TYR A 104 -7.50 3.04 -23.31
N VAL A 105 -6.79 1.93 -23.42
CA VAL A 105 -5.46 1.83 -24.06
C VAL A 105 -5.51 0.76 -25.15
N PRO A 106 -6.11 1.03 -26.32
CA PRO A 106 -6.21 0.05 -27.40
C PRO A 106 -4.86 -0.23 -28.08
N ASN A 107 -3.88 0.66 -27.92
CA ASN A 107 -2.53 0.53 -28.46
C ASN A 107 -1.49 0.79 -27.34
N PRO A 108 -0.73 -0.21 -26.90
CA PRO A 108 0.26 -0.07 -25.83
C PRO A 108 1.44 0.84 -26.21
N ASN A 109 1.62 1.19 -27.50
CA ASN A 109 2.62 2.18 -27.90
C ASN A 109 2.20 3.63 -27.60
N LYS A 110 0.94 3.88 -27.22
CA LYS A 110 0.48 5.20 -26.80
C LYS A 110 0.88 5.48 -25.34
N PRO A 111 1.09 6.74 -24.94
CA PRO A 111 1.43 7.07 -23.56
C PRO A 111 0.35 6.60 -22.57
N HIS A 112 0.73 5.74 -21.64
CA HIS A 112 -0.16 5.24 -20.61
C HIS A 112 0.63 4.73 -19.38
N ALA A 113 -0.08 4.56 -18.27
CA ALA A 113 0.42 3.90 -17.07
C ALA A 113 -0.73 3.12 -16.40
N ILE A 114 -0.45 1.89 -15.97
CA ILE A 114 -1.40 1.01 -15.27
C ILE A 114 -0.92 0.85 -13.83
N TYR A 115 -1.58 1.56 -12.93
CA TYR A 115 -1.37 1.52 -11.50
C TYR A 115 -2.29 0.49 -10.86
N LEU A 116 -1.74 -0.42 -10.06
CA LEU A 116 -2.52 -1.37 -9.26
C LEU A 116 -2.57 -0.86 -7.82
N GLU A 117 -3.72 -0.32 -7.40
CA GLU A 117 -3.92 0.22 -6.06
C GLU A 117 -4.09 -0.89 -5.01
N ILE A 118 -4.72 -2.00 -5.40
CA ILE A 118 -5.05 -3.10 -4.51
C ILE A 118 -4.52 -4.43 -5.01
N GLU A 119 -4.40 -5.37 -4.09
CA GLU A 119 -3.94 -6.73 -4.38
C GLU A 119 -5.05 -7.62 -4.95
N ARG A 120 -6.30 -7.17 -4.84
CA ARG A 120 -7.49 -7.94 -5.22
C ARG A 120 -7.84 -7.74 -6.71
N CYS A 121 -6.87 -7.98 -7.58
CA CYS A 121 -7.04 -8.04 -9.03
C CYS A 121 -6.29 -9.24 -9.62
N ASP A 122 -6.58 -9.61 -10.87
CA ASP A 122 -5.82 -10.66 -11.58
C ASP A 122 -4.42 -10.15 -11.97
N THR A 123 -3.49 -10.21 -11.01
CA THR A 123 -2.09 -9.78 -11.17
C THR A 123 -1.36 -10.55 -12.26
N MET A 124 -1.68 -11.83 -12.46
CA MET A 124 -1.12 -12.66 -13.53
C MET A 124 -1.56 -12.17 -14.90
N ARG A 125 -2.82 -11.74 -15.05
CA ARG A 125 -3.28 -11.12 -16.30
C ARG A 125 -2.53 -9.83 -16.60
N VAL A 126 -2.40 -8.94 -15.60
CA VAL A 126 -1.68 -7.67 -15.76
C VAL A 126 -0.20 -7.91 -16.06
N PHE A 127 0.42 -8.89 -15.40
CA PHE A 127 1.78 -9.33 -15.68
C PHE A 127 1.97 -9.69 -17.16
N LYS A 128 1.09 -10.54 -17.71
CA LYS A 128 1.14 -10.95 -19.13
C LYS A 128 0.93 -9.77 -20.08
N LEU A 129 0.00 -8.86 -19.77
CA LEU A 129 -0.17 -7.64 -20.56
C LEU A 129 1.13 -6.81 -20.60
N GLY A 130 1.81 -6.69 -19.46
CA GLY A 130 3.07 -5.95 -19.39
C GLY A 130 4.22 -6.62 -20.14
N VAL A 131 4.46 -7.91 -19.88
CA VAL A 131 5.61 -8.63 -20.43
C VAL A 131 5.40 -9.04 -21.89
N GLU A 132 4.23 -9.56 -22.25
CA GLU A 132 3.97 -10.15 -23.58
C GLU A 132 3.43 -9.11 -24.58
N GLN A 133 2.72 -8.08 -24.11
CA GLN A 133 2.03 -7.11 -24.96
C GLN A 133 2.56 -5.67 -24.82
N GLY A 134 3.51 -5.42 -23.92
CA GLY A 134 4.18 -4.13 -23.79
C GLY A 134 3.39 -3.03 -23.07
N TYR A 135 2.35 -3.39 -22.30
CA TYR A 135 1.64 -2.42 -21.47
C TYR A 135 2.53 -1.91 -20.31
N LYS A 136 2.47 -0.62 -20.02
CA LYS A 136 3.25 0.02 -18.95
C LYS A 136 2.55 -0.16 -17.61
N VAL A 137 2.90 -1.23 -16.89
CA VAL A 137 2.50 -1.44 -15.50
C VAL A 137 3.44 -0.64 -14.60
N VAL A 138 2.90 0.21 -13.72
CA VAL A 138 3.68 1.07 -12.83
C VAL A 138 4.62 0.24 -11.95
N SER A 139 5.82 0.76 -11.66
CA SER A 139 7.04 -0.01 -11.31
C SER A 139 7.45 -0.96 -12.43
N THR A 140 7.26 -2.26 -12.27
CA THR A 140 7.38 -3.29 -13.30
C THR A 140 6.21 -4.28 -13.19
N PRO A 141 5.90 -5.06 -14.25
CA PRO A 141 4.88 -6.11 -14.16
C PRO A 141 5.20 -7.18 -13.09
N TYR A 142 6.47 -7.34 -12.71
CA TYR A 142 6.92 -8.29 -11.69
C TYR A 142 6.65 -7.78 -10.26
N GLY A 143 6.64 -6.47 -10.02
CA GLY A 143 6.44 -5.87 -8.70
C GLY A 143 5.19 -6.40 -7.98
N PRO A 144 3.98 -6.28 -8.57
CA PRO A 144 2.76 -6.80 -7.99
C PRO A 144 2.78 -8.33 -7.82
N LEU A 145 3.38 -9.06 -8.77
CA LEU A 145 3.43 -10.53 -8.73
C LEU A 145 4.31 -11.03 -7.57
N ILE A 146 5.38 -10.30 -7.23
CA ILE A 146 6.26 -10.61 -6.11
C ILE A 146 5.65 -10.14 -4.79
N GLY A 147 5.21 -8.88 -4.71
CA GLY A 147 4.73 -8.26 -3.48
C GLY A 147 3.42 -8.85 -2.94
N MET A 148 2.58 -9.40 -3.81
CA MET A 148 1.26 -9.95 -3.43
C MET A 148 1.28 -11.46 -3.18
N ASP A 149 2.44 -12.13 -3.29
CA ASP A 149 2.65 -13.52 -2.88
C ASP A 149 3.64 -13.56 -1.71
N ARG A 150 3.16 -13.92 -0.51
CA ARG A 150 3.97 -13.90 0.72
C ARG A 150 5.19 -14.82 0.65
N LEU A 151 5.08 -15.97 0.00
CA LEU A 151 6.20 -16.89 -0.15
C LEU A 151 7.25 -16.31 -1.09
N THR A 152 6.84 -15.75 -2.23
CA THR A 152 7.73 -15.07 -3.17
C THR A 152 8.42 -13.88 -2.51
N THR A 153 7.69 -13.08 -1.72
CA THR A 153 8.25 -11.94 -0.97
C THR A 153 9.31 -12.39 0.04
N ARG A 154 9.09 -13.48 0.77
CA ARG A 154 10.12 -14.00 1.69
C ARG A 154 11.36 -14.51 0.99
N MET A 155 11.17 -15.33 -0.05
CA MET A 155 12.28 -15.82 -0.87
C MET A 155 13.06 -14.67 -1.52
N PHE A 156 12.35 -13.61 -1.92
CA PHE A 156 12.94 -12.39 -2.42
C PHE A 156 13.83 -11.71 -1.37
N PHE A 157 13.31 -11.48 -0.17
CA PHE A 157 14.07 -10.86 0.92
C PHE A 157 15.32 -11.66 1.29
N ASP A 158 15.23 -13.00 1.31
CA ASP A 158 16.39 -13.87 1.51
C ASP A 158 17.40 -13.75 0.35
N LYS A 159 16.93 -13.74 -0.91
CA LYS A 159 17.77 -13.56 -2.10
C LYS A 159 18.54 -12.24 -2.10
N ILE A 160 17.89 -11.16 -1.67
CA ILE A 160 18.54 -9.86 -1.50
C ILE A 160 19.14 -9.68 -0.11
N GLY A 161 19.27 -10.72 0.71
CA GLY A 161 19.97 -10.69 1.99
C GLY A 161 19.57 -9.53 2.91
N ILE A 162 18.27 -9.26 3.05
CA ILE A 162 17.75 -8.33 4.06
C ILE A 162 17.15 -9.10 5.22
N PRO A 163 17.30 -8.65 6.49
CA PRO A 163 16.80 -9.41 7.63
C PRO A 163 15.28 -9.53 7.62
N THR A 164 14.78 -10.73 7.90
CA THR A 164 13.37 -11.04 8.11
C THR A 164 13.19 -11.76 9.45
N VAL A 165 11.95 -11.90 9.90
CA VAL A 165 11.65 -12.84 10.98
C VAL A 165 11.97 -14.26 10.53
N GLU A 166 12.41 -15.12 11.45
CA GLU A 166 12.57 -16.54 11.16
C GLU A 166 11.26 -17.10 10.59
N TRP A 167 11.33 -17.74 9.44
CA TRP A 167 10.15 -18.15 8.70
C TRP A 167 10.34 -19.52 8.03
N SER A 168 9.23 -20.17 7.73
CA SER A 168 9.16 -21.40 6.92
C SER A 168 7.85 -21.40 6.15
N PHE A 169 7.68 -22.32 5.22
CA PHE A 169 6.39 -22.59 4.58
C PHE A 169 6.02 -24.07 4.68
N ALA A 170 4.74 -24.36 4.48
CA ALA A 170 4.23 -25.72 4.45
C ALA A 170 3.18 -25.85 3.35
N THR A 171 3.17 -27.00 2.67
CA THR A 171 2.20 -27.36 1.63
C THR A 171 1.29 -28.52 2.07
N SER A 172 1.49 -29.00 3.30
CA SER A 172 0.68 -30.05 3.93
C SER A 172 0.65 -29.88 5.45
N GLY A 173 -0.32 -30.52 6.12
CA GLY A 173 -0.41 -30.51 7.58
C GLY A 173 0.80 -31.16 8.26
N GLU A 174 1.42 -32.17 7.64
CA GLU A 174 2.64 -32.81 8.16
C GLU A 174 3.86 -31.89 8.06
N GLU A 175 3.99 -31.15 6.95
CA GLU A 175 5.03 -30.12 6.82
C GLU A 175 4.81 -28.97 7.80
N LEU A 176 3.56 -28.54 8.01
CA LEU A 176 3.24 -27.49 8.97
C LEU A 176 3.67 -27.87 10.38
N LYS A 177 3.35 -29.09 10.84
CA LYS A 177 3.73 -29.59 12.17
C LYS A 177 5.25 -29.66 12.34
N ARG A 178 5.98 -30.10 11.31
CA ARG A 178 7.45 -30.13 11.31
C ARG A 178 8.04 -28.73 11.38
N ALA A 179 7.64 -27.84 10.47
CA ALA A 179 8.09 -26.45 10.44
C ALA A 179 7.79 -25.71 11.76
N ALA A 180 6.60 -25.92 12.34
CA ALA A 180 6.23 -25.33 13.61
C ALA A 180 7.11 -25.83 14.78
N LYS A 181 7.55 -27.10 14.73
CA LYS A 181 8.47 -27.67 15.71
C LYS A 181 9.88 -27.09 15.60
N ASP A 182 10.34 -26.87 14.38
CA ASP A 182 11.67 -26.33 14.12
C ASP A 182 11.77 -24.84 14.48
N LEU A 183 10.73 -24.05 14.17
CA LEU A 183 10.70 -22.61 14.52
C LEU A 183 10.40 -22.34 16.00
N GLY A 184 9.58 -23.21 16.63
CA GLY A 184 9.10 -23.05 18.01
C GLY A 184 7.97 -22.03 18.15
N LEU A 185 7.12 -22.21 19.18
CA LEU A 185 5.99 -21.32 19.47
C LEU A 185 6.42 -20.12 20.34
N PRO A 186 5.74 -18.95 20.25
CA PRO A 186 4.58 -18.67 19.40
C PRO A 186 4.92 -18.35 17.93
N LEU A 187 4.00 -18.67 17.03
CA LEU A 187 4.11 -18.43 15.59
C LEU A 187 2.93 -17.64 15.04
N ILE A 188 3.12 -16.98 13.90
CA ILE A 188 2.04 -16.49 13.04
C ILE A 188 1.95 -17.39 11.82
N ILE A 189 0.77 -17.95 11.56
CA ILE A 189 0.49 -18.78 10.39
C ILE A 189 -0.42 -17.99 9.45
N LYS A 190 -0.02 -17.80 8.19
CA LYS A 190 -0.75 -16.99 7.21
C LYS A 190 -0.90 -17.76 5.88
N PRO A 191 -2.03 -17.67 5.17
CA PRO A 191 -2.12 -18.11 3.79
C PRO A 191 -1.28 -17.22 2.87
N ILE A 192 -0.75 -17.78 1.77
CA ILE A 192 0.15 -17.03 0.86
C ILE A 192 -0.51 -15.83 0.15
N MET A 193 -1.82 -15.85 -0.07
CA MET A 193 -2.59 -14.81 -0.76
C MET A 193 -3.72 -14.30 0.12
N THR A 194 -3.39 -13.39 1.04
CA THR A 194 -4.36 -12.68 1.89
C THR A 194 -3.85 -11.29 2.19
N SER A 195 -4.72 -10.29 2.14
CA SER A 195 -4.41 -8.91 2.55
C SER A 195 -4.94 -8.61 3.95
N SER A 196 -4.41 -7.56 4.60
CA SER A 196 -4.98 -6.97 5.83
C SER A 196 -5.20 -7.95 7.00
N GLY A 197 -4.26 -8.87 7.24
CA GLY A 197 -4.30 -9.80 8.38
C GLY A 197 -5.40 -10.87 8.35
N HIS A 198 -6.28 -10.87 7.36
CA HIS A 198 -7.39 -11.82 7.27
C HIS A 198 -6.87 -13.24 7.07
N GLY A 199 -7.22 -14.14 7.99
CA GLY A 199 -6.76 -15.53 8.01
C GLY A 199 -5.39 -15.76 8.64
N ALA A 200 -4.75 -14.73 9.19
CA ALA A 200 -3.57 -14.90 10.03
C ALA A 200 -3.96 -15.44 11.41
N THR A 201 -3.31 -16.50 11.86
CA THR A 201 -3.51 -17.09 13.20
C THR A 201 -2.24 -16.97 14.01
N ILE A 202 -2.34 -16.39 15.22
CA ILE A 202 -1.23 -16.45 16.20
C ILE A 202 -1.36 -17.76 16.97
N ALA A 203 -0.50 -18.72 16.64
CA ALA A 203 -0.44 -20.01 17.32
C ALA A 203 0.43 -19.90 18.58
N ARG A 204 -0.18 -20.05 19.75
CA ARG A 204 0.52 -20.08 21.05
C ARG A 204 0.62 -21.50 21.62
N SER A 205 -0.20 -22.40 21.11
CA SER A 205 -0.25 -23.81 21.46
C SER A 205 -0.25 -24.70 20.20
N TRP A 206 0.01 -26.00 20.38
CA TRP A 206 -0.06 -26.97 19.28
C TRP A 206 -1.47 -27.15 18.71
N ASP A 207 -2.49 -27.00 19.55
CA ASP A 207 -3.89 -27.01 19.12
C ASP A 207 -4.20 -25.81 18.20
N ASP A 208 -3.61 -24.65 18.46
CA ASP A 208 -3.73 -23.49 17.56
C ASP A 208 -3.09 -23.74 16.19
N VAL A 209 -2.00 -24.50 16.12
CA VAL A 209 -1.33 -24.86 14.84
C VAL A 209 -2.25 -25.73 13.98
N GLU A 210 -2.91 -26.72 14.58
CA GLU A 210 -3.86 -27.59 13.86
C GLU A 210 -5.07 -26.80 13.37
N LYS A 211 -5.65 -25.95 14.23
CA LYS A 211 -6.77 -25.06 13.87
C LYS A 211 -6.40 -24.07 12.77
N ALA A 212 -5.20 -23.50 12.79
CA ALA A 212 -4.74 -22.57 11.77
C ALA A 212 -4.69 -23.23 10.38
N TYR A 213 -4.28 -24.49 10.31
CA TYR A 213 -4.24 -25.25 9.06
C TYR A 213 -5.65 -25.47 8.50
N GLU A 214 -6.57 -25.96 9.33
CA GLU A 214 -7.97 -26.16 8.91
C GLU A 214 -8.62 -24.85 8.47
N HIS A 215 -8.32 -23.76 9.18
CA HIS A 215 -8.78 -22.42 8.81
C HIS A 215 -8.24 -21.99 7.45
N SER A 216 -6.94 -22.20 7.17
CA SER A 216 -6.35 -21.88 5.86
C SER A 216 -6.97 -22.69 4.73
N LEU A 217 -7.25 -23.99 4.93
CA LEU A 217 -7.86 -24.86 3.93
C LEU A 217 -9.29 -24.44 3.60
N LYS A 218 -10.09 -24.03 4.60
CA LYS A 218 -11.48 -23.60 4.40
C LYS A 218 -11.59 -22.26 3.65
N HIS A 219 -10.60 -21.39 3.79
CA HIS A 219 -10.60 -20.06 3.16
C HIS A 219 -9.84 -19.99 1.83
N ALA A 220 -9.17 -21.08 1.42
CA ALA A 220 -8.53 -21.22 0.12
C ALA A 220 -9.59 -21.36 -1.00
N ARG A 221 -10.26 -20.26 -1.37
CA ARG A 221 -11.09 -20.20 -2.60
C ARG A 221 -10.18 -20.11 -3.82
N GLY A 222 -9.63 -21.24 -4.25
CA GLY A 222 -8.89 -21.37 -5.50
C GLY A 222 -7.42 -20.94 -5.40
N ARG A 223 -6.52 -21.91 -5.61
CA ARG A 223 -5.05 -21.83 -5.68
C ARG A 223 -4.33 -21.53 -4.35
N GLY A 224 -4.13 -22.58 -3.55
CA GLY A 224 -2.91 -22.74 -2.75
C GLY A 224 -3.13 -23.32 -1.36
N ASP A 225 -2.75 -24.59 -1.15
CA ASP A 225 -2.63 -25.24 0.17
C ASP A 225 -1.36 -24.80 0.93
N ILE A 226 -0.81 -23.64 0.54
CA ILE A 226 0.47 -23.15 1.04
C ILE A 226 0.23 -22.12 2.13
N VAL A 227 0.87 -22.35 3.26
CA VAL A 227 0.90 -21.40 4.37
C VAL A 227 2.34 -21.04 4.71
N ILE A 228 2.52 -19.80 5.12
CA ILE A 228 3.76 -19.32 5.72
C ILE A 228 3.64 -19.37 7.24
N LEU A 229 4.72 -19.78 7.90
CA LEU A 229 4.91 -19.73 9.34
C LEU A 229 6.00 -18.69 9.63
N GLU A 230 5.73 -17.76 10.53
CA GLU A 230 6.66 -16.72 10.93
C GLU A 230 6.79 -16.74 12.45
N LYS A 231 8.01 -16.58 12.97
CA LYS A 231 8.23 -16.44 14.40
C LYS A 231 7.55 -15.19 14.93
N PHE A 232 6.69 -15.35 15.93
CA PHE A 232 6.02 -14.20 16.53
C PHE A 232 7.00 -13.42 17.40
N LEU A 233 7.29 -12.18 17.01
CA LEU A 233 8.14 -11.27 17.78
C LEU A 233 7.39 -10.77 19.02
N THR A 234 7.44 -11.51 20.13
CA THR A 234 6.78 -11.12 21.39
C THR A 234 7.21 -9.74 21.86
N GLU A 235 8.49 -9.40 21.67
CA GLU A 235 9.09 -8.14 22.07
C GLU A 235 8.59 -6.94 21.25
N LEU A 236 8.02 -7.16 20.04
CA LEU A 236 7.54 -6.07 19.18
C LEU A 236 6.46 -5.24 19.88
N LYS A 237 5.52 -5.89 20.57
CA LYS A 237 4.42 -5.20 21.27
C LYS A 237 4.87 -4.42 22.49
N GLU A 238 5.92 -4.88 23.16
CA GLU A 238 6.36 -4.31 24.44
C GLU A 238 7.35 -3.15 24.24
N ARG A 239 8.24 -3.28 23.25
CA ARG A 239 9.39 -2.38 23.08
C ARG A 239 9.77 -2.10 21.63
N GLY A 240 8.95 -2.51 20.67
CA GLY A 240 9.20 -2.31 19.25
C GLY A 240 8.31 -1.23 18.63
N THR A 241 8.64 -0.89 17.40
CA THR A 241 7.93 0.09 16.57
C THR A 241 7.72 -0.49 15.17
N GLU A 242 6.56 -0.24 14.58
CA GLU A 242 6.28 -0.57 13.18
C GLU A 242 6.59 0.66 12.31
N ILE A 243 7.32 0.45 11.22
CA ILE A 243 7.79 1.49 10.30
C ILE A 243 7.33 1.13 8.88
N THR A 244 6.90 2.13 8.12
CA THR A 244 6.83 2.06 6.67
C THR A 244 7.91 2.96 6.11
N GLN A 245 8.90 2.36 5.46
CA GLN A 245 9.92 3.10 4.72
C GLN A 245 9.44 3.28 3.28
N LEU A 246 9.04 4.51 2.94
CA LEU A 246 8.71 4.86 1.56
C LEU A 246 9.98 5.14 0.75
N VAL A 247 10.00 4.64 -0.48
CA VAL A 247 11.09 4.80 -1.45
C VAL A 247 10.49 5.28 -2.76
N LEU A 248 11.04 6.34 -3.33
CA LEU A 248 10.62 6.87 -4.61
C LEU A 248 11.68 6.57 -5.66
N ARG A 249 11.32 5.82 -6.70
CA ARG A 249 12.14 5.68 -7.91
C ARG A 249 11.63 6.61 -8.99
N HIS A 250 12.48 7.51 -9.46
CA HIS A 250 12.10 8.59 -10.39
C HIS A 250 13.28 9.01 -11.26
N PHE A 251 13.01 9.79 -12.30
CA PHE A 251 14.06 10.53 -12.99
C PHE A 251 14.49 11.74 -12.17
N ASP A 252 15.80 11.96 -12.04
CA ASP A 252 16.34 13.24 -11.57
C ASP A 252 16.28 14.31 -12.69
N GLU A 253 16.69 15.53 -12.37
CA GLU A 253 16.71 16.65 -13.33
C GLU A 253 17.67 16.45 -14.51
N ASN A 254 18.59 15.47 -14.43
CA ASN A 254 19.49 15.10 -15.51
C ASN A 254 18.94 13.94 -16.35
N GLY A 255 17.73 13.47 -16.08
CA GLY A 255 17.10 12.35 -16.77
C GLY A 255 17.64 10.98 -16.37
N LYS A 256 18.33 10.87 -15.22
CA LYS A 256 18.81 9.59 -14.69
C LYS A 256 17.81 9.02 -13.69
N ILE A 257 17.56 7.70 -13.76
CA ILE A 257 16.77 7.02 -12.73
C ILE A 257 17.57 7.00 -11.41
N VAL A 258 16.97 7.54 -10.36
CA VAL A 258 17.52 7.60 -9.00
C VAL A 258 16.53 7.05 -7.98
N THR A 259 17.05 6.68 -6.81
CA THR A 259 16.29 6.17 -5.67
C THR A 259 16.33 7.19 -4.54
N THR A 260 15.21 7.86 -4.29
CA THR A 260 15.05 8.83 -3.20
C THR A 260 14.34 8.19 -2.02
N LEU A 261 14.96 8.28 -0.85
CA LEU A 261 14.43 7.74 0.40
C LEU A 261 13.63 8.82 1.11
N LEU A 262 12.32 8.60 1.28
CA LEU A 262 11.47 9.53 2.01
C LEU A 262 11.63 9.34 3.54
N PRO A 263 11.20 10.31 4.36
CA PRO A 263 11.20 10.13 5.81
C PRO A 263 10.44 8.86 6.23
N PRO A 264 11.01 8.01 7.12
CA PRO A 264 10.33 6.80 7.59
C PRO A 264 9.08 7.18 8.38
N ILE A 265 8.02 6.40 8.20
CA ILE A 265 6.72 6.65 8.84
C ILE A 265 6.52 5.61 9.92
N GLU A 266 6.42 6.04 11.18
CA GLU A 266 6.02 5.12 12.25
C GLU A 266 4.50 4.99 12.28
N HIS A 267 4.02 3.82 12.69
CA HIS A 267 2.59 3.55 12.76
C HIS A 267 2.23 2.52 13.83
N LYS A 268 0.93 2.39 14.14
CA LYS A 268 0.39 1.37 15.06
C LYS A 268 -0.76 0.56 14.45
N ARG A 269 -0.80 -0.74 14.79
CA ARG A 269 -1.82 -1.70 14.36
C ARG A 269 -2.36 -2.55 15.54
N PRO A 270 -3.26 -2.03 16.38
CA PRO A 270 -3.77 -2.76 17.55
C PRO A 270 -4.45 -4.11 17.21
N ALA A 271 -5.05 -4.26 16.02
CA ALA A 271 -5.73 -5.47 15.56
C ALA A 271 -5.29 -5.92 14.14
N ALA A 272 -4.01 -5.75 13.79
CA ALA A 272 -3.45 -6.01 12.45
C ALA A 272 -3.97 -5.09 11.33
N THR A 273 -4.81 -4.11 11.65
CA THR A 273 -5.25 -3.03 10.75
C THR A 273 -4.55 -1.72 11.11
N TYR A 274 -4.25 -0.92 10.09
CA TYR A 274 -3.70 0.43 10.28
C TYR A 274 -4.66 1.32 11.07
N HIS A 275 -4.13 1.98 12.12
CA HIS A 275 -4.92 2.86 12.98
C HIS A 275 -4.38 4.30 13.02
N GLU A 276 -3.07 4.46 13.16
CA GLU A 276 -2.43 5.78 13.15
C GLU A 276 -1.01 5.70 12.59
N SER A 277 -0.56 6.78 11.96
CA SER A 277 0.82 6.97 11.51
C SER A 277 1.29 8.40 11.73
N TRP A 278 2.61 8.58 11.83
CA TRP A 278 3.17 9.90 12.06
C TRP A 278 4.53 10.15 11.43
N LEU A 279 4.80 11.44 11.25
CA LEU A 279 6.07 12.01 10.85
C LEU A 279 6.40 13.24 11.73
N PRO A 280 7.68 13.52 12.03
CA PRO A 280 8.84 12.66 11.78
C PRO A 280 8.85 11.41 12.67
N ALA A 281 9.64 10.41 12.30
CA ALA A 281 9.85 9.23 13.14
C ALA A 281 10.66 9.55 14.41
N THR A 282 10.47 8.73 15.45
CA THR A 282 11.14 8.82 16.76
C THR A 282 12.31 7.84 16.91
N ILE A 283 12.44 6.85 16.00
CA ILE A 283 13.58 5.94 15.98
C ILE A 283 14.93 6.65 15.79
N PRO A 284 16.04 6.11 16.34
CA PRO A 284 17.37 6.68 16.17
C PRO A 284 17.81 6.73 14.70
N SER A 285 18.64 7.73 14.34
CA SER A 285 19.13 7.91 12.96
C SER A 285 19.87 6.69 12.40
N SER A 286 20.64 5.99 13.24
CA SER A 286 21.32 4.75 12.83
C SER A 286 20.36 3.61 12.47
N VAL A 287 19.15 3.61 13.05
CA VAL A 287 18.09 2.66 12.69
C VAL A 287 17.38 3.11 11.41
N VAL A 288 17.16 4.43 11.25
CA VAL A 288 16.63 5.01 10.01
C VAL A 288 17.50 4.62 8.81
N GLU A 289 18.83 4.72 8.93
CA GLU A 289 19.76 4.33 7.88
C GLU A 289 19.61 2.84 7.49
N LYS A 290 19.43 1.94 8.46
CA LYS A 290 19.17 0.51 8.20
C LYS A 290 17.83 0.29 7.49
N CYS A 291 16.76 0.94 7.99
CA CYS A 291 15.43 0.90 7.38
C CYS A 291 15.49 1.31 5.90
N GLN A 292 16.14 2.44 5.65
CA GLN A 292 16.34 3.02 4.32
C GLN A 292 17.18 2.14 3.41
N GLU A 293 18.29 1.59 3.91
CA GLU A 293 19.15 0.69 3.12
C GLU A 293 18.41 -0.57 2.67
N TYR A 294 17.67 -1.22 3.58
CA TYR A 294 16.90 -2.41 3.21
C TYR A 294 15.79 -2.09 2.21
N ALA A 295 15.09 -0.96 2.39
CA ALA A 295 14.04 -0.55 1.47
C ALA A 295 14.59 -0.13 0.09
N ARG A 296 15.77 0.49 0.04
CA ARG A 296 16.49 0.79 -1.21
C ARG A 296 16.72 -0.48 -2.01
N ARG A 297 17.27 -1.52 -1.37
CA ARG A 297 17.57 -2.80 -2.02
C ARG A 297 16.31 -3.45 -2.61
N VAL A 298 15.18 -3.34 -1.91
CA VAL A 298 13.87 -3.80 -2.41
C VAL A 298 13.50 -3.07 -3.70
N ALA A 299 13.44 -1.73 -3.68
CA ALA A 299 13.02 -0.94 -4.84
C ALA A 299 14.00 -1.05 -6.03
N GLU A 300 15.30 -1.11 -5.75
CA GLU A 300 16.34 -1.25 -6.78
C GLU A 300 16.32 -2.63 -7.44
N TYR A 301 15.98 -3.69 -6.71
CA TYR A 301 15.82 -5.02 -7.30
C TYR A 301 14.57 -5.13 -8.17
N ILE A 302 13.41 -4.67 -7.68
CA ILE A 302 12.13 -4.79 -8.41
C ILE A 302 12.10 -3.92 -9.67
N GLY A 303 12.68 -2.72 -9.59
CA GLY A 303 12.80 -1.86 -10.76
C GLY A 303 11.62 -0.94 -11.04
N GLY A 304 11.85 -0.04 -11.99
CA GLY A 304 10.83 0.85 -12.53
C GLY A 304 10.56 2.07 -11.65
N LEU A 305 9.58 2.86 -12.06
CA LEU A 305 9.28 4.18 -11.48
C LEU A 305 8.03 4.15 -10.61
N GLY A 306 8.04 4.97 -9.55
CA GLY A 306 6.95 5.11 -8.60
C GLY A 306 7.40 4.93 -7.14
N ILE A 307 6.42 5.05 -6.24
CA ILE A 307 6.56 4.74 -4.80
C ILE A 307 6.60 3.23 -4.57
N PHE A 308 7.50 2.83 -3.68
CA PHE A 308 7.54 1.56 -2.96
C PHE A 308 7.41 1.83 -1.47
N ALA A 309 6.72 0.97 -0.76
CA ALA A 309 6.54 1.02 0.68
C ALA A 309 7.01 -0.31 1.27
N VAL A 310 8.04 -0.26 2.12
CA VAL A 310 8.55 -1.46 2.81
C VAL A 310 8.13 -1.39 4.27
N GLU A 311 7.35 -2.37 4.70
CA GLU A 311 6.93 -2.51 6.09
C GLU A 311 8.02 -3.20 6.91
N GLN A 312 8.35 -2.62 8.06
CA GLN A 312 9.47 -3.03 8.89
C GLN A 312 9.09 -3.03 10.37
N PHE A 313 9.67 -3.98 11.11
CA PHE A 313 9.61 -4.03 12.57
C PHE A 313 10.96 -3.62 13.13
N VAL A 314 10.96 -2.67 14.06
CA VAL A 314 12.15 -2.20 14.77
C VAL A 314 12.07 -2.67 16.22
N ILE A 315 13.09 -3.39 16.69
CA ILE A 315 13.22 -3.81 18.09
C ILE A 315 14.64 -3.51 18.57
N GLY A 316 14.79 -2.42 19.32
CA GLY A 316 16.10 -1.87 19.64
C GLY A 316 16.78 -1.34 18.37
N ASP A 317 17.91 -1.93 17.99
CA ASP A 317 18.65 -1.59 16.78
C ASP A 317 18.45 -2.58 15.61
N ARG A 318 17.64 -3.61 15.83
CA ARG A 318 17.31 -4.65 14.85
C ARG A 318 16.12 -4.22 14.01
N VAL A 319 16.24 -4.37 12.69
CA VAL A 319 15.19 -4.07 11.71
C VAL A 319 14.84 -5.36 10.99
N TYR A 320 13.57 -5.76 11.01
CA TYR A 320 13.05 -6.93 10.31
C TYR A 320 12.10 -6.48 9.21
N ASN A 321 12.30 -6.94 7.98
CA ASN A 321 11.46 -6.60 6.84
C ASN A 321 10.25 -7.54 6.79
N SER A 322 9.05 -6.99 6.87
CA SER A 322 7.80 -7.73 6.97
C SER A 322 7.23 -8.02 5.58
N GLU A 323 6.95 -6.98 4.81
CA GLU A 323 6.36 -7.05 3.47
C GLU A 323 6.69 -5.78 2.70
N PHE A 324 6.35 -5.72 1.42
CA PHE A 324 6.45 -4.50 0.64
C PHE A 324 5.29 -4.36 -0.33
N ALA A 325 4.99 -3.11 -0.68
CA ALA A 325 4.06 -2.74 -1.73
C ALA A 325 4.78 -1.84 -2.73
N ASN A 326 4.60 -2.06 -4.03
CA ASN A 326 5.15 -1.22 -5.11
C ASN A 326 4.16 -0.11 -5.52
N ARG A 327 3.51 0.48 -4.52
CA ARG A 327 2.41 1.45 -4.62
C ARG A 327 2.39 2.34 -3.36
N PRO A 328 1.64 3.46 -3.38
CA PRO A 328 1.28 4.19 -2.17
C PRO A 328 0.70 3.24 -1.10
N HIS A 329 0.94 3.59 0.15
CA HIS A 329 0.62 2.74 1.30
C HIS A 329 -0.28 3.48 2.28
N ASP A 330 -1.16 2.78 2.97
CA ASP A 330 -2.16 3.46 3.81
C ASP A 330 -1.56 4.24 5.00
N THR A 331 -0.51 3.70 5.61
CA THR A 331 0.33 4.41 6.60
C THR A 331 0.95 5.68 5.99
N GLY A 332 1.22 5.66 4.68
CA GLY A 332 1.75 6.74 3.86
C GLY A 332 0.85 7.96 3.72
N MET A 333 -0.46 7.83 3.97
CA MET A 333 -1.42 8.92 3.77
C MET A 333 -1.13 10.15 4.66
N VAL A 334 -0.38 9.98 5.75
CA VAL A 334 0.10 11.10 6.58
C VAL A 334 0.97 12.09 5.79
N THR A 335 1.63 11.63 4.72
CA THR A 335 2.43 12.48 3.81
C THR A 335 1.61 13.58 3.16
N ARG A 336 0.28 13.40 3.01
CA ARG A 336 -0.67 14.44 2.57
C ARG A 336 -0.56 15.74 3.36
N TRP A 337 -0.19 15.63 4.62
CA TRP A 337 -0.09 16.74 5.56
C TRP A 337 1.34 17.01 6.01
N ALA A 338 2.20 16.00 5.97
CA ALA A 338 3.56 16.07 6.46
C ALA A 338 4.59 16.49 5.40
N LEU A 339 4.37 16.18 4.11
CA LEU A 339 5.29 16.50 3.01
C LEU A 339 4.76 17.62 2.12
N GLU A 340 5.65 18.22 1.33
CA GLU A 340 5.27 19.21 0.30
C GLU A 340 4.47 18.57 -0.85
N ARG A 341 4.82 17.32 -1.19
CA ARG A 341 4.04 16.46 -2.10
C ARG A 341 3.77 15.14 -1.40
N ASP A 342 2.51 14.74 -1.45
CA ASP A 342 2.05 13.49 -0.87
C ASP A 342 2.50 12.27 -1.70
N GLU A 343 2.50 11.09 -1.09
CA GLU A 343 2.93 9.86 -1.78
C GLU A 343 2.15 9.57 -3.06
N GLY A 344 0.88 9.98 -3.16
CA GLY A 344 0.06 9.75 -4.34
C GLY A 344 0.49 10.66 -5.49
N ALA A 345 0.75 11.94 -5.19
CA ALA A 345 1.36 12.86 -6.13
C ALA A 345 2.75 12.39 -6.57
N LEU A 346 3.62 12.01 -5.63
CA LEU A 346 4.95 11.51 -5.97
C LEU A 346 4.90 10.24 -6.82
N HIS A 347 4.01 9.30 -6.49
CA HIS A 347 3.82 8.08 -7.27
C HIS A 347 3.33 8.39 -8.69
N LEU A 348 2.32 9.25 -8.85
CA LEU A 348 1.83 9.69 -10.16
C LEU A 348 2.96 10.30 -11.00
N LEU A 349 3.62 11.34 -10.48
CA LEU A 349 4.62 12.10 -11.23
C LEU A 349 5.81 11.22 -11.63
N ALA A 350 6.30 10.39 -10.71
CA ALA A 350 7.39 9.47 -11.02
C ALA A 350 6.97 8.40 -12.03
N SER A 351 5.79 7.79 -11.87
CA SER A 351 5.35 6.68 -12.73
C SER A 351 5.05 7.08 -14.18
N ILE A 352 4.71 8.35 -14.43
CA ILE A 352 4.60 8.89 -15.80
C ILE A 352 5.95 9.32 -16.40
N GLY A 353 7.04 9.26 -15.62
CA GLY A 353 8.38 9.64 -16.05
C GLY A 353 8.73 11.12 -15.88
N LEU A 354 7.97 11.90 -15.09
CA LEU A 354 8.31 13.29 -14.87
C LEU A 354 9.57 13.39 -13.98
N PRO A 355 10.60 14.17 -14.36
CA PRO A 355 11.73 14.46 -13.50
C PRO A 355 11.31 15.14 -12.19
N LEU A 356 11.90 14.69 -11.08
CA LEU A 356 11.66 15.24 -9.74
C LEU A 356 12.98 15.62 -9.08
N ALA A 357 12.97 16.73 -8.35
CA ALA A 357 14.10 17.18 -7.56
C ALA A 357 14.18 16.42 -6.22
N GLU A 358 15.33 16.48 -5.55
CA GLU A 358 15.53 15.83 -4.25
C GLU A 358 14.68 16.42 -3.11
N ASP A 359 14.10 17.61 -3.30
CA ASP A 359 13.31 18.32 -2.29
C ASP A 359 11.99 17.62 -1.95
N VAL A 360 11.60 16.59 -2.72
CA VAL A 360 10.43 15.73 -2.46
C VAL A 360 10.41 15.06 -1.10
N LYS A 361 11.57 14.92 -0.44
CA LYS A 361 11.70 14.37 0.92
C LYS A 361 11.48 15.39 2.04
N ASN A 362 11.28 16.67 1.70
CA ASN A 362 11.17 17.74 2.69
C ASN A 362 9.84 17.69 3.44
N LEU A 363 9.93 17.78 4.77
CA LEU A 363 8.78 17.98 5.63
C LEU A 363 8.27 19.41 5.50
N LYS A 364 6.96 19.53 5.29
CA LYS A 364 6.23 20.81 5.23
C LYS A 364 6.18 21.50 6.58
N ILE A 365 6.15 20.73 7.66
CA ILE A 365 6.04 21.21 9.04
C ILE A 365 7.31 20.80 9.80
N LYS A 366 7.95 21.76 10.46
CA LYS A 366 9.18 21.58 11.21
C LYS A 366 8.92 21.81 12.70
N GLY A 367 9.53 20.98 13.55
CA GLY A 367 9.44 21.11 15.02
C GLY A 367 8.16 20.54 15.64
N GLU A 368 7.29 19.90 14.85
CA GLU A 368 6.06 19.28 15.32
C GLU A 368 5.88 17.91 14.66
N TYR A 369 5.18 17.03 15.36
CA TYR A 369 4.66 15.78 14.82
C TYR A 369 3.36 16.03 14.07
N CYS A 370 3.25 15.47 12.88
CA CYS A 370 2.01 15.32 12.12
C CYS A 370 1.52 13.89 12.29
N VAL A 371 0.37 13.71 12.94
CA VAL A 371 -0.23 12.39 13.19
C VAL A 371 -1.53 12.27 12.41
N ALA A 372 -1.65 11.21 11.60
CA ALA A 372 -2.90 10.79 11.00
C ALA A 372 -3.52 9.66 11.82
N HIS A 373 -4.83 9.68 12.01
CA HIS A 373 -5.61 8.70 12.75
C HIS A 373 -6.86 8.33 11.95
N VAL A 374 -7.18 7.04 11.86
CA VAL A 374 -8.35 6.55 11.12
C VAL A 374 -9.67 7.03 11.73
N ILE A 375 -10.65 7.29 10.88
CA ILE A 375 -12.06 7.45 11.24
C ILE A 375 -12.74 6.15 10.82
N LEU A 376 -13.19 5.35 11.78
CA LEU A 376 -13.79 4.04 11.52
C LEU A 376 -15.32 4.08 11.56
N ALA A 377 -15.94 3.21 10.78
CA ALA A 377 -17.35 2.89 10.97
C ALA A 377 -17.54 2.11 12.29
N PRO A 378 -18.67 2.31 13.02
CA PRO A 378 -18.91 1.66 14.30
C PRO A 378 -18.82 0.12 14.22
N GLU A 379 -18.27 -0.51 15.25
CA GLU A 379 -18.20 -1.97 15.38
C GLU A 379 -19.59 -2.62 15.45
N GLU A 380 -20.60 -1.88 15.95
CA GLU A 380 -21.96 -2.37 16.14
C GLU A 380 -22.82 -2.37 14.87
N LEU A 381 -22.26 -1.94 13.72
CA LEU A 381 -22.94 -2.13 12.44
C LEU A 381 -23.11 -3.63 12.15
N PRO A 382 -24.15 -4.04 11.38
CA PRO A 382 -24.22 -5.41 10.91
C PRO A 382 -23.07 -5.71 9.95
N GLU A 383 -22.70 -6.98 9.82
CA GLU A 383 -21.64 -7.41 8.89
C GLU A 383 -21.97 -7.10 7.42
N GLU A 384 -23.25 -6.95 7.09
CA GLU A 384 -23.71 -6.53 5.77
C GLU A 384 -23.42 -5.04 5.51
N GLU A 385 -23.15 -4.68 4.26
CA GLU A 385 -22.89 -3.30 3.88
C GLU A 385 -24.13 -2.40 4.10
N ILE A 386 -24.01 -1.45 5.03
CA ILE A 386 -25.03 -0.41 5.26
C ILE A 386 -24.72 0.85 4.45
N ARG A 387 -25.74 1.45 3.85
CA ARG A 387 -25.63 2.73 3.14
C ARG A 387 -25.29 3.89 4.08
N VAL A 388 -24.35 4.73 3.65
CA VAL A 388 -24.05 6.01 4.30
C VAL A 388 -24.99 7.09 3.76
N LYS A 389 -25.73 7.75 4.65
CA LYS A 389 -26.69 8.82 4.32
C LYS A 389 -26.04 10.20 4.29
N GLY A 390 -24.94 10.39 4.99
CA GLY A 390 -24.19 11.64 5.03
C GLY A 390 -23.29 11.74 6.25
N TRP A 391 -22.67 12.89 6.44
CA TRP A 391 -21.87 13.17 7.64
C TRP A 391 -21.95 14.64 8.01
N LYS A 392 -21.83 14.95 9.29
CA LYS A 392 -22.01 16.30 9.83
C LYS A 392 -20.71 17.08 9.85
N ALA A 393 -20.17 17.40 8.67
CA ALA A 393 -18.89 18.12 8.52
C ALA A 393 -18.81 19.44 9.31
N SER A 394 -19.93 20.17 9.45
CA SER A 394 -20.00 21.41 10.22
C SER A 394 -19.80 21.19 11.72
N GLU A 395 -20.34 20.10 12.28
CA GLU A 395 -20.18 19.74 13.69
C GLU A 395 -18.72 19.34 13.98
N VAL A 396 -18.09 18.55 13.10
CA VAL A 396 -16.67 18.17 13.21
C VAL A 396 -15.78 19.41 13.20
N ASN A 397 -15.97 20.30 12.23
CA ASN A 397 -15.21 21.55 12.16
C ASN A 397 -15.45 22.45 13.38
N ALA A 398 -16.68 22.51 13.90
CA ALA A 398 -16.98 23.26 15.12
C ALA A 398 -16.32 22.64 16.36
N TYR A 399 -16.24 21.31 16.45
CA TYR A 399 -15.55 20.60 17.52
C TYR A 399 -14.06 20.94 17.56
N ILE A 400 -13.36 20.82 16.41
CA ILE A 400 -11.94 21.18 16.28
C ILE A 400 -11.70 22.62 16.77
N ARG A 401 -12.52 23.58 16.31
CA ARG A 401 -12.41 24.98 16.73
C ARG A 401 -12.65 25.19 18.22
N ARG A 402 -13.71 24.61 18.80
CA ARG A 402 -14.03 24.77 20.24
C ARG A 402 -12.93 24.22 21.14
N LYS A 403 -12.33 23.10 20.73
CA LYS A 403 -11.20 22.48 21.43
C LYS A 403 -9.87 23.21 21.21
N LYS A 404 -9.83 24.17 20.29
CA LYS A 404 -8.61 24.87 19.84
C LYS A 404 -7.55 23.88 19.32
N TYR A 405 -7.99 22.80 18.71
CA TYR A 405 -7.10 21.81 18.12
C TYR A 405 -6.55 22.31 16.80
N ARG A 406 -5.27 22.03 16.55
CA ARG A 406 -4.65 22.20 15.24
C ARG A 406 -4.76 20.88 14.50
N GLY A 407 -5.73 20.78 13.60
CA GLY A 407 -6.03 19.55 12.89
C GLY A 407 -7.15 19.72 11.88
N MET A 408 -7.40 18.67 11.11
CA MET A 408 -8.46 18.62 10.11
C MET A 408 -8.86 17.16 9.85
N VAL A 409 -9.82 16.96 8.94
CA VAL A 409 -10.28 15.63 8.53
C VAL A 409 -10.26 15.52 7.02
N TRP A 410 -10.01 14.31 6.52
CA TRP A 410 -10.26 13.89 5.15
C TRP A 410 -11.26 12.74 5.18
N TYR A 411 -12.47 13.03 4.73
CA TYR A 411 -13.55 12.06 4.62
C TYR A 411 -13.56 11.45 3.22
N PHE A 412 -13.61 10.13 3.11
CA PHE A 412 -13.40 9.41 1.83
C PHE A 412 -14.66 9.30 0.97
N GLY A 413 -15.84 9.64 1.49
CA GLY A 413 -17.07 9.60 0.70
C GLY A 413 -17.58 8.19 0.36
N LYS A 414 -17.10 7.15 1.06
CA LYS A 414 -17.53 5.75 0.80
C LYS A 414 -19.06 5.62 0.93
N PRO A 415 -19.75 4.97 -0.03
CA PRO A 415 -21.21 4.97 -0.13
C PRO A 415 -21.86 3.99 0.84
N THR A 416 -21.09 2.99 1.28
CA THR A 416 -21.48 1.98 2.25
C THR A 416 -20.43 1.83 3.35
N ALA A 417 -20.81 1.22 4.46
CA ALA A 417 -19.96 0.89 5.59
C ALA A 417 -20.30 -0.49 6.14
N TYR A 418 -19.30 -1.13 6.72
CA TYR A 418 -19.39 -2.36 7.51
C TYR A 418 -18.49 -2.14 8.75
N PRO A 419 -18.55 -2.99 9.79
CA PRO A 419 -17.77 -2.81 11.01
C PRO A 419 -16.31 -2.50 10.74
N GLU A 420 -15.79 -1.48 11.43
CA GLU A 420 -14.40 -1.04 11.35
C GLU A 420 -13.92 -0.62 9.94
N ARG A 421 -14.83 -0.40 8.98
CA ARG A 421 -14.45 0.13 7.67
C ARG A 421 -13.86 1.52 7.86
N ARG A 422 -12.65 1.74 7.33
CA ARG A 422 -12.01 3.06 7.31
C ARG A 422 -12.82 4.04 6.43
N MET A 423 -13.43 5.05 7.05
CA MET A 423 -14.28 6.06 6.41
C MET A 423 -13.56 7.38 6.13
N GLY A 424 -12.40 7.59 6.75
CA GLY A 424 -11.59 8.77 6.58
C GLY A 424 -10.36 8.77 7.47
N LEU A 425 -9.72 9.94 7.55
CA LEU A 425 -8.61 10.23 8.43
C LEU A 425 -8.84 11.55 9.15
N ALA A 426 -8.48 11.62 10.42
CA ALA A 426 -8.22 12.86 11.13
C ALA A 426 -6.71 13.10 11.18
N VAL A 427 -6.28 14.35 11.12
CA VAL A 427 -4.88 14.73 11.30
C VAL A 427 -4.77 15.77 12.40
N ALA A 428 -3.70 15.70 13.18
CA ALA A 428 -3.34 16.70 14.17
C ALA A 428 -1.85 16.98 14.18
N TYR A 429 -1.50 18.15 14.74
CA TYR A 429 -0.13 18.61 14.87
C TYR A 429 0.17 19.06 16.29
N HIS A 430 1.33 18.67 16.82
CA HIS A 430 1.83 19.13 18.11
C HIS A 430 3.34 18.90 18.24
N GLU A 431 4.04 19.66 19.08
CA GLU A 431 5.47 19.47 19.41
C GLU A 431 5.76 18.17 20.18
N ASP A 432 4.72 17.55 20.74
CA ASP A 432 4.77 16.34 21.55
C ASP A 432 3.92 15.27 20.88
N LEU A 433 4.50 14.11 20.62
CA LEU A 433 3.87 13.03 19.86
C LEU A 433 2.60 12.53 20.52
N GLU A 434 2.61 12.28 21.84
CA GLU A 434 1.43 11.77 22.54
C GLU A 434 0.27 12.76 22.52
N SER A 435 0.58 14.06 22.62
CA SER A 435 -0.40 15.13 22.45
C SER A 435 -0.97 15.17 21.03
N ALA A 436 -0.12 15.07 19.99
CA ALA A 436 -0.59 15.00 18.61
C ALA A 436 -1.49 13.78 18.36
N ARG A 437 -1.09 12.60 18.86
CA ARG A 437 -1.86 11.35 18.78
C ARG A 437 -3.21 11.47 19.47
N ARG A 438 -3.24 11.97 20.71
CA ARG A 438 -4.48 12.20 21.45
C ARG A 438 -5.41 13.18 20.72
N ILE A 439 -4.87 14.27 20.16
CA ILE A 439 -5.69 15.25 19.42
C ILE A 439 -6.24 14.62 18.13
N ALA A 440 -5.44 13.89 17.37
CA ALA A 440 -5.89 13.21 16.15
C ALA A 440 -7.01 12.19 16.48
N GLY A 441 -6.83 11.39 17.53
CA GLY A 441 -7.85 10.47 18.04
C GLY A 441 -9.13 11.17 18.50
N ASP A 442 -9.02 12.26 19.27
CA ASP A 442 -10.20 13.04 19.69
C ASP A 442 -11.01 13.57 18.50
N ILE A 443 -10.34 14.01 17.44
CA ILE A 443 -10.99 14.48 16.20
C ILE A 443 -11.63 13.31 15.47
N ALA A 444 -10.89 12.20 15.32
CA ALA A 444 -11.38 11.00 14.65
C ALA A 444 -12.66 10.48 15.33
N HIS A 445 -12.62 10.22 16.64
CA HIS A 445 -13.76 9.69 17.39
C HIS A 445 -14.97 10.61 17.41
N PHE A 446 -14.78 11.93 17.29
CA PHE A 446 -15.89 12.85 17.08
C PHE A 446 -16.48 12.73 15.67
N ALA A 447 -15.62 12.59 14.66
CA ALA A 447 -16.04 12.42 13.27
C ALA A 447 -16.77 11.09 13.03
N GLU A 448 -16.35 9.99 13.68
CA GLU A 448 -17.02 8.69 13.63
C GLU A 448 -18.51 8.81 14.00
N LYS A 449 -18.79 9.49 15.13
CA LYS A 449 -20.15 9.77 15.63
C LYS A 449 -20.93 10.77 14.77
N SER A 450 -20.26 11.41 13.82
CA SER A 450 -20.83 12.41 12.93
C SER A 450 -21.25 11.81 11.58
N ILE A 451 -20.95 10.55 11.30
CA ILE A 451 -21.42 9.83 10.10
C ILE A 451 -22.82 9.28 10.36
N ILE A 452 -23.71 9.40 9.38
CA ILE A 452 -25.11 8.99 9.44
C ILE A 452 -25.29 7.78 8.55
N TYR A 453 -25.77 6.68 9.13
CA TYR A 453 -25.99 5.41 8.45
C TYR A 453 -27.49 5.15 8.23
N GLU A 454 -27.81 4.34 7.23
CA GLU A 454 -29.15 3.80 7.00
C GLU A 454 -29.43 2.66 7.99
N VAL A 455 -29.90 3.02 9.19
CA VAL A 455 -30.36 2.07 10.23
C VAL A 455 -31.79 1.63 9.96
#